data_AF-A0A660ME66-F1
#
_entry.id   AF-A0A660ME66-F1
#
_cell.length_a   1.000
_cell.length_b   1.000
_cell.length_c   1.000
_cell.angle_alpha   90.00
_cell.angle_beta   90.00
_cell.angle_gamma   90.00
#
_symmetry.space_group_name_H-M   'P 1'
#
loop_
_entity.id
_entity.type
_entity.pdbx_description
1 polymer ?
#
loop_
_entity_poly.entity_id
_entity_poly.type
_entity_poly.pdbx_seq_one_letter_code
_entity_poly.pdbx_strand_id
1 'polypeptide(L)'
;MYQVLARKWRPKNFHELVGQTHVTQALTYALDHNRIHHAYLFTGTRGVGKTTIARIFAKSLNCQKNHVSSNPCGECDHCKEIDQGRFPDLIEVDAASRSRVEETRELLDNVPYAPVKGQYKVYLIDEVHMFS
;
A
#
# COMPACT_ATOMS: atom_id res chain seq x y z
N MET A 1 -14.61 6.31 -20.78
CA MET A 1 -13.74 7.15 -19.92
C MET A 1 -12.30 6.84 -20.27
N TYR A 2 -11.54 7.82 -20.80
CA TYR A 2 -10.14 7.65 -21.21
C TYR A 2 -9.25 7.57 -19.96
N GLN A 3 -8.48 6.49 -19.81
CA GLN A 3 -7.57 6.29 -18.67
C GLN A 3 -6.14 6.48 -19.14
N VAL A 4 -5.39 7.38 -18.49
CA VAL A 4 -3.97 7.64 -18.78
C VAL A 4 -3.18 6.34 -18.68
N LEU A 5 -2.25 6.10 -19.61
CA LEU A 5 -1.47 4.85 -19.71
C LEU A 5 -0.81 4.47 -18.38
N ALA A 6 -0.26 5.44 -17.65
CA ALA A 6 0.36 5.23 -16.33
C ALA A 6 -0.60 4.66 -15.28
N ARG A 7 -1.92 4.93 -15.39
CA ARG A 7 -2.94 4.37 -14.51
C ARG A 7 -3.49 3.05 -15.05
N LYS A 8 -3.53 2.87 -16.37
CA LYS A 8 -4.00 1.63 -17.02
C LYS A 8 -3.01 0.48 -16.80
N TRP A 9 -1.72 0.76 -16.85
CA TRP A 9 -0.63 -0.22 -16.76
C TRP A 9 0.09 -0.19 -15.41
N ARG A 10 -0.55 0.33 -14.35
CA ARG A 10 0.04 0.33 -13.02
C ARG A 10 0.20 -1.14 -12.56
N PRO A 11 1.42 -1.60 -12.24
CA PRO A 11 1.68 -2.95 -11.78
C PRO A 11 0.76 -3.35 -10.63
N LYS A 12 0.21 -4.56 -10.69
CA LYS A 12 -0.76 -5.09 -9.70
C LYS A 12 -0.16 -6.12 -8.76
N ASN A 13 1.00 -6.66 -9.09
CA ASN A 13 1.75 -7.64 -8.30
C ASN A 13 3.26 -7.37 -8.42
N PHE A 14 4.04 -8.05 -7.59
CA PHE A 14 5.50 -7.88 -7.52
C PHE A 14 6.24 -8.32 -8.80
N HIS A 15 5.68 -9.26 -9.57
CA HIS A 15 6.28 -9.76 -10.83
C HIS A 15 6.17 -8.77 -11.98
N GLU A 16 5.16 -7.90 -11.96
CA GLU A 16 4.95 -6.84 -12.95
C GLU A 16 5.81 -5.59 -12.67
N LEU A 17 6.52 -5.52 -11.54
CA LEU A 17 7.41 -4.40 -11.21
C LEU A 17 8.72 -4.49 -12.00
N VAL A 18 9.04 -3.43 -12.74
CA VAL A 18 10.28 -3.32 -13.51
C VAL A 18 11.34 -2.58 -12.69
N GLY A 19 12.56 -3.12 -12.62
CA GLY A 19 13.75 -2.38 -12.19
C GLY A 19 13.94 -2.18 -10.68
N GLN A 20 13.32 -2.99 -9.82
CA GLN A 20 13.38 -2.86 -8.35
C GLN A 20 13.69 -4.18 -7.63
N THR A 21 14.59 -4.99 -8.18
CA THR A 21 14.84 -6.39 -7.74
C THR A 21 15.12 -6.51 -6.24
N HIS A 22 15.97 -5.66 -5.68
CA HIS A 22 16.34 -5.72 -4.25
C HIS A 22 15.16 -5.41 -3.32
N VAL A 23 14.35 -4.40 -3.66
CA VAL A 23 13.18 -4.01 -2.86
C VAL A 23 12.12 -5.09 -2.95
N THR A 24 11.84 -5.57 -4.17
CA THR A 24 10.89 -6.67 -4.40
C THR A 24 11.29 -7.92 -3.62
N GLN A 25 12.57 -8.33 -3.68
CA GLN A 25 13.08 -9.49 -2.94
C GLN A 25 12.94 -9.34 -1.42
N ALA A 26 13.26 -8.18 -0.86
CA ALA A 26 13.14 -7.93 0.57
C ALA A 26 11.68 -8.02 1.04
N LEU A 27 10.76 -7.42 0.27
CA LEU A 27 9.33 -7.44 0.60
C LEU A 27 8.71 -8.83 0.41
N THR A 28 9.05 -9.55 -0.66
CA THR A 28 8.54 -10.91 -0.88
C THR A 28 9.03 -11.84 0.23
N TYR A 29 10.31 -11.75 0.61
CA TYR A 29 10.86 -12.52 1.71
C TYR A 29 10.16 -12.22 3.05
N ALA A 30 9.94 -10.94 3.36
CA ALA A 30 9.24 -10.52 4.58
C ALA A 30 7.80 -11.07 4.65
N LEU A 31 7.07 -11.05 3.53
CA LEU A 31 5.71 -11.59 3.45
C LEU A 31 5.70 -13.11 3.63
N ASP A 32 6.54 -13.82 2.88
CA ASP A 32 6.51 -15.29 2.84
C ASP A 32 7.06 -15.94 4.12
N HIS A 33 7.88 -15.22 4.89
CA HIS A 33 8.43 -15.67 6.17
C HIS A 33 7.75 -15.05 7.39
N ASN A 34 6.66 -14.31 7.20
CA ASN A 34 5.94 -13.60 8.26
C ASN A 34 6.86 -12.69 9.11
N ARG A 35 7.81 -12.02 8.47
CA ARG A 35 8.75 -11.05 9.07
C ARG A 35 8.36 -9.63 8.69
N ILE A 36 7.12 -9.27 9.01
CA ILE A 36 6.54 -7.97 8.64
C ILE A 36 6.86 -6.94 9.73
N HIS A 37 7.40 -5.78 9.32
CA HIS A 37 7.61 -4.63 10.19
C HIS A 37 6.37 -3.74 10.24
N HIS A 38 6.21 -2.96 11.32
CA HIS A 38 5.08 -2.05 11.48
C HIS A 38 5.19 -0.78 10.61
N ALA A 39 6.39 -0.45 10.13
CA ALA A 39 6.63 0.74 9.32
C ALA A 39 7.62 0.44 8.18
N TYR A 40 7.31 0.94 6.99
CA TYR A 40 8.15 0.86 5.79
C TYR A 40 8.28 2.26 5.18
N LEU A 41 9.52 2.70 4.96
CA LEU A 41 9.82 3.97 4.29
C LEU A 41 10.33 3.71 2.87
N PHE A 42 9.53 4.08 1.88
CA PHE A 42 9.94 4.03 0.47
C PHE A 42 10.52 5.38 0.05
N THR A 43 11.79 5.41 -0.33
CA THR A 43 12.48 6.62 -0.79
C THR A 43 12.78 6.56 -2.28
N GLY A 44 12.97 7.71 -2.91
CA GLY A 44 13.27 7.83 -4.33
C GLY A 44 12.53 8.96 -5.02
N THR A 45 12.91 9.27 -6.26
CA THR A 45 12.33 10.37 -7.05
C THR A 45 10.85 10.12 -7.38
N ARG A 46 10.13 11.16 -7.81
CA ARG A 46 8.73 11.03 -8.23
C ARG A 46 8.64 10.10 -9.44
N GLY A 47 7.65 9.21 -9.47
CA GLY A 47 7.38 8.33 -10.61
C GLY A 47 8.11 6.97 -10.59
N VAL A 48 9.03 6.71 -9.66
CA VAL A 48 9.77 5.42 -9.58
C VAL A 48 8.93 4.24 -9.05
N GLY A 49 7.67 4.47 -8.70
CA GLY A 49 6.75 3.41 -8.28
C GLY A 49 6.58 3.24 -6.77
N LYS A 50 7.03 4.18 -5.92
CA LYS A 50 6.90 4.11 -4.44
C LYS A 50 5.47 3.75 -3.98
N THR A 51 4.49 4.57 -4.35
CA THR A 51 3.08 4.36 -4.03
C THR A 51 2.51 3.09 -4.69
N THR A 52 3.08 2.65 -5.83
CA THR A 52 2.67 1.38 -6.48
C THR A 52 3.11 0.19 -5.65
N ILE A 53 4.38 0.15 -5.25
CA ILE A 53 4.94 -0.92 -4.41
C ILE A 53 4.18 -1.00 -3.09
N ALA A 54 3.91 0.15 -2.45
CA ALA A 54 3.17 0.19 -1.20
C ALA A 54 1.74 -0.38 -1.32
N ARG A 55 1.03 -0.09 -2.42
CA ARG A 55 -0.31 -0.68 -2.69
C ARG A 55 -0.24 -2.18 -2.97
N ILE A 56 0.77 -2.65 -3.70
CA ILE A 56 0.98 -4.09 -3.91
C ILE A 56 1.24 -4.79 -2.57
N PHE A 57 2.07 -4.19 -1.71
CA PHE A 57 2.35 -4.71 -0.39
C PHE A 57 1.10 -4.76 0.50
N ALA A 58 0.29 -3.69 0.53
CA ALA A 58 -1.00 -3.69 1.23
C ALA A 58 -1.95 -4.79 0.73
N LYS A 59 -1.96 -5.03 -0.59
CA LYS A 59 -2.73 -6.11 -1.21
C LYS A 59 -2.25 -7.49 -0.77
N SER A 60 -0.93 -7.68 -0.70
CA SER A 60 -0.29 -8.89 -0.20
C SER A 60 -0.59 -9.18 1.27
N LEU A 61 -0.68 -8.15 2.11
CA LEU A 61 -1.05 -8.30 3.52
C LEU A 61 -2.53 -8.68 3.71
N ASN A 62 -3.41 -8.14 2.88
CA ASN A 62 -4.85 -8.24 3.05
C ASN A 62 -5.53 -9.17 2.04
N CYS A 63 -4.79 -9.99 1.30
CA CYS A 63 -5.39 -10.89 0.33
C CYS A 63 -6.30 -11.92 1.02
N GLN A 64 -7.56 -12.00 0.61
CA GLN A 64 -8.53 -12.92 1.22
C GLN A 64 -8.24 -14.38 0.87
N LYS A 65 -7.81 -14.64 -0.38
CA LYS A 65 -7.63 -16.01 -0.90
C LYS A 65 -6.28 -16.62 -0.53
N ASN A 66 -5.21 -15.84 -0.66
CA ASN A 66 -3.84 -16.31 -0.45
C ASN A 66 -3.29 -15.92 0.94
N HIS A 67 -4.11 -15.26 1.76
CA HIS A 67 -3.68 -14.66 3.03
C HIS A 67 -2.44 -13.77 2.84
N VAL A 68 -1.64 -13.59 3.89
CA VAL A 68 -0.36 -12.88 3.82
C VAL A 68 0.59 -13.64 2.90
N SER A 69 0.90 -13.09 1.73
CA SER A 69 1.82 -13.71 0.77
C SER A 69 2.39 -12.69 -0.21
N SER A 70 3.59 -12.96 -0.75
CA SER A 70 4.17 -12.24 -1.88
C SER A 70 3.36 -12.33 -3.18
N ASN A 71 2.36 -13.22 -3.26
CA ASN A 71 1.54 -13.40 -4.46
C ASN A 71 0.07 -13.07 -4.20
N PRO A 72 -0.35 -11.79 -4.24
CA PRO A 72 -1.75 -11.44 -4.08
C PRO A 72 -2.56 -11.94 -5.29
N CYS A 73 -3.72 -12.55 -5.05
CA CYS A 73 -4.46 -13.24 -6.12
C CYS A 73 -5.04 -12.32 -7.21
N GLY A 74 -5.25 -11.03 -6.92
CA GLY A 74 -5.81 -10.07 -7.88
C GLY A 74 -7.31 -10.21 -8.17
N GLU A 75 -7.95 -11.30 -7.74
CA GLU A 75 -9.34 -11.64 -8.08
C GLU A 75 -10.33 -11.58 -6.91
N CYS A 76 -9.85 -11.67 -5.66
CA CYS A 76 -10.71 -11.56 -4.49
C CYS A 76 -11.18 -10.12 -4.27
N ASP A 77 -12.24 -9.94 -3.48
CA ASP A 77 -12.84 -8.63 -3.26
C ASP A 77 -11.85 -7.65 -2.62
N HIS A 78 -11.00 -8.11 -1.69
CA HIS A 78 -9.96 -7.28 -1.09
C HIS A 78 -8.98 -6.75 -2.13
N CYS A 79 -8.49 -7.62 -3.02
CA CYS A 79 -7.57 -7.23 -4.08
C CYS A 79 -8.19 -6.23 -5.05
N LYS A 80 -9.45 -6.48 -5.46
CA LYS A 80 -10.20 -5.60 -6.37
C LYS A 80 -10.47 -4.23 -5.73
N GLU A 81 -10.84 -4.20 -4.46
CA GLU A 81 -11.11 -2.96 -3.72
C GLU A 81 -9.84 -2.13 -3.52
N ILE A 82 -8.71 -2.77 -3.21
CA ILE A 82 -7.41 -2.09 -3.08
C ILE A 82 -6.99 -1.47 -4.42
N ASP A 83 -7.13 -2.20 -5.53
CA ASP A 83 -6.83 -1.68 -6.87
C ASP A 83 -7.70 -0.49 -7.26
N GLN A 84 -8.94 -0.45 -6.75
CA GLN A 84 -9.89 0.62 -6.97
C GLN A 84 -9.75 1.78 -5.97
N GLY A 85 -8.90 1.65 -4.94
CA GLY A 85 -8.72 2.66 -3.90
C GLY A 85 -9.94 2.82 -2.98
N ARG A 86 -10.70 1.75 -2.78
CA ARG A 86 -11.95 1.74 -1.96
C ARG A 86 -11.92 0.74 -0.81
N PHE A 87 -10.75 0.21 -0.48
CA PHE A 87 -10.59 -0.77 0.59
C PHE A 87 -10.53 -0.05 1.95
N PRO A 88 -11.44 -0.33 2.91
CA PRO A 88 -11.58 0.47 4.12
C PRO A 88 -10.35 0.42 5.03
N ASP A 89 -9.64 -0.71 5.05
CA ASP A 89 -8.44 -0.89 5.87
C ASP A 89 -7.14 -0.48 5.15
N LEU A 90 -7.24 0.19 4.00
CA LEU A 90 -6.13 0.88 3.35
C LEU A 90 -6.43 2.38 3.32
N ILE A 91 -5.86 3.09 4.29
CA ILE A 91 -6.05 4.54 4.43
C ILE A 91 -4.91 5.23 3.70
N GLU A 92 -5.23 5.85 2.57
CA GLU A 92 -4.27 6.64 1.81
C GLU A 92 -4.34 8.11 2.21
N VAL A 93 -3.19 8.66 2.59
CA VAL A 93 -3.02 10.04 3.07
C VAL A 93 -1.99 10.71 2.19
N ASP A 94 -2.38 11.81 1.53
CA ASP A 94 -1.45 12.68 0.83
C ASP A 94 -1.07 13.84 1.75
N ALA A 95 0.11 13.76 2.35
CA ALA A 95 0.60 14.75 3.31
C ALA A 95 0.82 16.13 2.66
N ALA A 96 1.04 16.21 1.35
CA ALA A 96 1.14 17.50 0.66
C ALA A 96 -0.21 18.24 0.61
N SER A 97 -1.32 17.49 0.60
CA SER A 97 -2.68 18.05 0.60
C SER A 97 -3.25 18.28 2.01
N ARG A 98 -2.73 17.56 3.00
CA ARG A 98 -3.17 17.56 4.40
C ARG A 98 -2.08 18.12 5.30
N SER A 99 -1.89 19.44 5.24
CA SER A 99 -0.79 20.15 5.92
C SER A 99 -1.13 20.63 7.34
N ARG A 100 -2.35 20.35 7.84
CA ARG A 100 -2.76 20.77 9.17
C ARG A 100 -2.47 19.68 10.21
N VAL A 101 -1.78 20.07 11.28
CA VAL A 101 -1.45 19.22 12.44
C VAL A 101 -2.67 18.46 12.97
N GLU A 102 -3.86 19.07 12.92
CA GLU A 102 -5.10 18.44 13.40
C GLU A 102 -5.54 17.23 12.57
N GLU A 103 -5.33 17.22 11.25
CA GLU A 103 -5.70 16.08 10.40
C GLU A 103 -4.80 14.87 10.65
N THR A 104 -3.53 15.09 11.04
CA THR A 104 -2.61 14.04 11.46
C THR A 104 -3.00 13.47 12.82
N ARG A 105 -3.48 14.30 13.76
CA ARG A 105 -3.99 13.82 15.05
C ARG A 105 -5.22 12.93 14.88
N GLU A 106 -6.18 13.35 14.06
CA GLU A 106 -7.35 12.51 13.77
C GLU A 106 -6.97 11.15 13.16
N LEU A 107 -5.93 11.10 12.32
CA LEU A 107 -5.42 9.84 11.80
C LEU A 107 -4.85 8.95 12.90
N LEU A 108 -4.05 9.52 13.81
CA LEU A 108 -3.45 8.82 14.95
C LEU A 108 -4.51 8.31 15.94
N ASP A 109 -5.55 9.10 16.20
CA ASP A 109 -6.65 8.72 17.10
C ASP A 109 -7.42 7.51 16.59
N ASN A 110 -7.43 7.29 15.28
CA ASN A 110 -8.08 6.15 14.66
C ASN A 110 -7.19 4.90 14.54
N VAL A 111 -5.88 5.00 14.81
CA VAL A 111 -4.94 3.86 14.73
C VAL A 111 -5.29 2.70 15.68
N PRO A 112 -5.72 2.93 16.94
CA PRO A 112 -5.97 1.83 17.89
C PRO A 112 -7.15 0.92 17.50
N TYR A 113 -8.03 1.35 16.61
CA TYR A 113 -9.19 0.54 16.21
C TYR A 113 -8.79 -0.58 15.26
N ALA A 114 -9.28 -1.78 15.56
CA ALA A 114 -9.07 -2.99 14.77
C ALA A 114 -9.49 -2.81 13.29
N PRO A 115 -8.87 -3.57 12.36
CA PRO A 115 -9.32 -3.62 10.97
C PRO A 115 -10.78 -4.07 10.86
N VAL A 116 -11.51 -3.53 9.88
CA VAL A 116 -12.94 -3.83 9.65
C VAL A 116 -13.13 -5.08 8.78
N LYS A 117 -12.26 -5.28 7.79
CA LYS A 117 -12.39 -6.31 6.75
C LYS A 117 -11.10 -7.10 6.53
N GLY A 118 -9.96 -6.43 6.54
CA GLY A 118 -8.63 -7.02 6.33
C GLY A 118 -8.03 -7.67 7.59
N GLN A 119 -6.88 -8.31 7.42
CA GLN A 119 -6.05 -8.74 8.55
C GLN A 119 -5.22 -7.58 9.13
N TYR A 120 -4.85 -6.63 8.27
CA TYR A 120 -4.02 -5.48 8.59
C TYR A 120 -4.74 -4.18 8.24
N LYS A 121 -4.64 -3.20 9.14
CA LYS A 121 -4.99 -1.81 8.88
C LYS A 121 -3.74 -1.07 8.43
N VAL A 122 -3.70 -0.70 7.16
CA VAL A 122 -2.52 -0.14 6.50
C VAL A 122 -2.73 1.35 6.27
N TYR A 123 -1.80 2.15 6.79
CA TYR A 123 -1.72 3.58 6.52
C TYR A 123 -0.64 3.83 5.46
N LEU A 124 -1.05 4.32 4.29
CA LEU A 124 -0.17 4.71 3.22
C LEU A 124 -0.07 6.23 3.18
N ILE A 125 1.06 6.76 3.62
CA ILE A 125 1.31 8.20 3.69
C ILE A 125 2.25 8.57 2.55
N ASP A 126 1.73 9.28 1.55
CA ASP A 126 2.53 9.83 0.45
C ASP A 126 3.08 11.20 0.82
N GLU A 127 4.27 11.51 0.31
CA GLU A 127 5.03 12.74 0.59
C GLU A 127 5.15 13.08 2.09
N VAL A 128 5.39 12.07 2.94
CA VAL A 128 5.47 12.18 4.41
C VAL A 128 6.42 13.28 4.94
N HIS A 129 7.41 13.68 4.16
CA HIS A 129 8.33 14.78 4.49
C HIS A 129 7.65 16.15 4.57
N MET A 130 6.40 16.25 4.10
CA MET A 130 5.55 17.44 4.21
C MET A 130 4.87 17.57 5.57
N PHE A 131 4.88 16.53 6.43
CA PHE A 131 4.41 16.68 7.80
C PHE A 131 5.37 17.56 8.60
N SER A 132 4.80 18.62 9.19
CA SER A 132 5.48 19.60 10.05
C SER A 132 5.07 19.44 11.49
#